data_AF-A0A7S0SLE9-F1
#
_entry.id   AF-A0A7S0SLE9-F1
#
_cell.length_a   1.000
_cell.length_b   1.000
_cell.length_c   1.000
_cell.angle_alpha   90.00
_cell.angle_beta   90.00
_cell.angle_gamma   90.00
#
_symmetry.space_group_name_H-M   'P 1'
#
loop_
_entity.id
_entity.type
_entity.pdbx_description
1 polymer ?
#
loop_
_entity_poly.entity_id
_entity_poly.type
_entity_poly.pdbx_seq_one_letter_code
_entity_poly.pdbx_strand_id
1 'polypeptide(L)'
;GGVYHANTAGAESRARPTIRCKHVTFAPTGQGWAASTTEGVMVYTRDSGLAFDPTDLGEDVTPAAARAALKSGDARRALLMALRLRGADGEGALVRDVLEGTPPDAVSGALQGFPASLLPALLESLSQRVAGGPHVQLMLRWTRELCVAHGHAIHSAAHG
;
A
#
# COMPACT_ATOMS: atom_id res chain seq x y z
N GLY A 1 26.57 7.21 -73.84
CA GLY A 1 27.46 7.93 -72.92
C GLY A 1 26.60 8.77 -72.01
N GLY A 2 26.66 8.52 -70.70
CA GLY A 2 25.87 9.28 -69.73
C GLY A 2 26.47 10.65 -69.43
N VAL A 3 25.68 11.50 -68.78
CA VAL A 3 26.16 12.45 -67.77
C VAL A 3 25.08 12.56 -66.69
N TYR A 4 25.46 12.19 -65.48
CA TYR A 4 24.74 12.42 -64.23
C TYR A 4 24.85 13.91 -63.86
N HIS A 5 23.77 14.53 -63.38
CA HIS A 5 23.91 15.64 -62.44
C HIS A 5 22.87 15.56 -61.31
N ALA A 6 23.40 15.18 -60.15
CA ALA A 6 23.04 15.56 -58.80
C ALA A 6 21.56 15.47 -58.39
N ASN A 7 21.17 14.29 -57.91
CA ASN A 7 20.11 14.13 -56.93
C ASN A 7 20.48 14.96 -55.69
N THR A 8 19.67 15.97 -55.37
CA THR A 8 19.73 16.72 -54.13
C THR A 8 19.69 15.74 -52.96
N ALA A 9 20.83 15.56 -52.29
CA ALA A 9 20.90 14.80 -51.06
C ALA A 9 19.95 15.44 -50.05
N GLY A 10 18.78 14.83 -49.89
CA GLY A 10 17.87 15.13 -48.82
C GLY A 10 18.63 14.95 -47.52
N ALA A 11 18.92 16.05 -46.85
CA ALA A 11 19.21 16.02 -45.44
C ALA A 11 17.95 15.50 -44.76
N GLU A 12 17.85 14.18 -44.59
CA GLU A 12 16.88 13.60 -43.67
C GLU A 12 17.24 14.11 -42.28
N SER A 13 16.62 15.22 -41.89
CA SER A 13 16.65 15.66 -40.51
C SER A 13 16.05 14.50 -39.72
N ARG A 14 16.91 13.74 -39.03
CA ARG A 14 16.47 12.73 -38.07
C ARG A 14 15.69 13.47 -36.99
N ALA A 15 14.38 13.60 -37.21
CA ALA A 15 13.49 14.34 -36.34
C ALA A 15 13.59 13.76 -34.94
N ARG A 16 13.75 14.62 -33.93
CA ARG A 16 13.75 14.16 -32.54
C ARG A 16 12.44 13.42 -32.26
N PRO A 17 12.48 12.24 -31.63
CA PRO A 17 11.27 11.51 -31.31
C PRO A 17 10.38 12.37 -30.42
N THR A 18 9.13 12.55 -30.84
CA THR A 18 8.13 13.31 -30.06
C THR A 18 7.64 12.44 -28.91
N ILE A 19 7.71 12.96 -27.68
CA ILE A 19 7.17 12.28 -26.50
C ILE A 19 5.63 12.24 -26.61
N ARG A 20 5.05 11.04 -26.49
CA ARG A 20 3.59 10.85 -26.46
C ARG A 20 3.20 9.79 -25.44
N CYS A 21 2.03 9.95 -24.85
CA CYS A 21 1.38 8.94 -24.01
C CYS A 21 0.12 8.43 -24.72
N LYS A 22 0.01 7.11 -24.93
CA LYS A 22 -1.14 6.49 -25.63
C LYS A 22 -2.25 6.06 -24.67
N HIS A 23 -1.90 5.72 -23.44
CA HIS A 23 -2.85 5.20 -22.45
C HIS A 23 -2.32 5.43 -21.04
N VAL A 24 -3.24 5.69 -20.11
CA VAL A 24 -2.99 5.79 -18.67
C VAL A 24 -3.99 4.88 -17.97
N THR A 25 -3.52 4.14 -16.98
CA THR A 25 -4.40 3.32 -16.12
C THR A 25 -4.01 3.49 -14.66
N PHE A 26 -5.00 3.48 -13.79
CA PHE A 26 -4.80 3.46 -12.34
C PHE A 26 -4.71 2.02 -11.85
N ALA A 27 -3.86 1.78 -10.85
CA ALA A 27 -3.86 0.51 -10.14
C ALA A 27 -5.22 0.34 -9.44
N PRO A 28 -5.88 -0.84 -9.54
CA PRO A 28 -7.13 -1.11 -8.83
C PRO A 28 -7.02 -0.94 -7.31
N THR A 29 -5.79 -1.05 -6.77
CA THR A 29 -5.47 -0.84 -5.35
C THR A 29 -5.37 0.64 -4.96
N GLY A 30 -5.41 1.58 -5.92
CA GLY A 30 -5.25 3.02 -5.69
C GLY A 30 -3.82 3.46 -5.34
N GLN A 31 -2.86 2.54 -5.30
CA GLN A 31 -1.48 2.81 -4.85
C GLN A 31 -0.55 3.32 -5.97
N GLY A 32 -1.05 3.46 -7.19
CA GLY A 32 -0.23 3.90 -8.32
C GLY A 32 -1.00 4.00 -9.62
N TRP A 33 -0.28 4.36 -10.67
CA TRP A 33 -0.77 4.42 -12.04
C TRP A 33 0.37 4.11 -13.02
N ALA A 34 0.00 3.69 -14.22
CA ALA A 34 0.95 3.41 -15.29
C ALA A 34 0.59 4.17 -16.56
N ALA A 35 1.60 4.65 -17.28
CA ALA A 35 1.46 5.30 -18.58
C ALA A 35 2.26 4.57 -19.66
N SER A 36 1.62 4.29 -20.79
CA SER A 36 2.29 3.82 -22.00
C SER A 36 2.80 5.01 -22.79
N THR A 37 4.12 5.22 -22.77
CA THR A 37 4.80 6.34 -23.45
C THR A 37 5.64 5.85 -24.63
N THR A 38 6.18 6.79 -25.41
CA THR A 38 7.12 6.50 -26.51
C THR A 38 8.45 5.92 -26.03
N GLU A 39 8.79 6.06 -24.76
CA GLU A 39 10.03 5.52 -24.16
C GLU A 39 9.81 4.18 -23.44
N GLY A 40 8.54 3.77 -23.26
CA GLY A 40 8.17 2.54 -22.55
C GLY A 40 6.98 2.74 -21.62
N VAL A 41 6.74 1.76 -20.75
CA VAL A 41 5.72 1.85 -19.70
C VAL A 41 6.35 2.45 -18.45
N MET A 42 5.85 3.61 -18.04
CA MET A 42 6.25 4.25 -16.78
C MET A 42 5.26 3.83 -15.69
N VAL A 43 5.76 3.28 -14.59
CA VAL A 43 4.95 2.88 -13.42
C VAL A 43 5.28 3.83 -12.27
N TYR A 44 4.27 4.54 -11.79
CA TYR A 44 4.37 5.45 -10.67
C TYR A 44 3.57 4.91 -9.50
N THR A 45 4.18 4.86 -8.32
CA THR A 45 3.53 4.47 -7.07
C THR A 45 3.51 5.65 -6.11
N ARG A 46 2.48 5.71 -5.26
CA ARG A 46 2.51 6.65 -4.13
C ARG A 46 3.62 6.25 -3.18
N ASP A 47 4.46 7.20 -2.80
CA ASP A 47 5.27 7.07 -1.60
C ASP A 47 4.31 7.19 -0.40
N SER A 48 4.21 6.13 0.40
CA SER A 48 3.36 6.09 1.58
C SER A 48 4.03 6.71 2.82
N GLY A 49 5.10 7.49 2.64
CA GLY A 49 5.79 8.22 3.70
C GLY A 49 4.84 8.94 4.66
N LEU A 50 5.13 8.75 5.96
CA LEU A 50 4.39 9.13 7.17
C LEU A 50 3.47 10.36 7.00
N ALA A 51 2.17 10.10 6.83
CA ALA A 51 1.16 11.11 7.11
C ALA A 51 1.15 11.38 8.62
N PHE A 52 1.45 12.61 9.02
CA PHE A 52 1.44 13.04 10.42
C PHE A 52 0.01 12.97 11.00
N ASP A 53 -0.17 12.18 12.07
CA ASP A 53 -1.43 12.05 12.81
C ASP A 53 -1.39 12.97 14.05
N PRO A 54 -2.29 13.97 14.19
CA PRO A 54 -2.30 14.87 15.33
C PRO A 54 -2.68 14.21 16.68
N THR A 55 -3.01 12.91 16.70
CA THR A 55 -3.18 12.11 17.93
C THR A 55 -1.89 11.41 18.38
N ASP A 56 -0.75 11.72 17.77
CA ASP A 56 0.58 11.20 18.08
C ASP A 56 1.18 11.84 19.35
N LEU A 57 0.49 11.67 20.48
CA LEU A 57 1.07 11.92 21.82
C LEU A 57 1.30 10.56 22.50
N GLY A 58 2.42 9.92 22.18
CA GLY A 58 2.91 8.77 22.92
C GLY A 58 4.41 8.57 22.68
N GLU A 59 5.21 8.86 23.69
CA GLU A 59 6.69 8.87 23.68
C GLU A 59 7.34 7.49 23.36
N ASP A 60 6.55 6.40 23.21
CA ASP A 60 7.04 5.02 23.11
C ASP A 60 6.60 4.23 21.85
N VAL A 61 6.31 4.88 20.71
CA VAL A 61 5.97 4.13 19.47
C VAL A 61 7.24 3.54 18.83
N THR A 62 7.63 2.33 19.23
CA THR A 62 8.80 1.61 18.68
C THR A 62 8.49 0.16 18.28
N PRO A 63 9.24 -0.45 17.35
CA PRO A 63 9.06 -1.87 16.99
C PRO A 63 9.23 -2.81 18.18
N ALA A 64 10.15 -2.49 19.10
CA ALA A 64 10.37 -3.26 20.31
C ALA A 64 9.14 -3.23 21.24
N ALA A 65 8.55 -2.05 21.44
CA ALA A 65 7.34 -1.89 22.25
C ALA A 65 6.13 -2.59 21.63
N ALA A 66 5.97 -2.55 20.29
CA ALA A 66 4.93 -3.28 19.59
C ALA A 66 5.05 -4.81 19.79
N ARG A 67 6.26 -5.36 19.64
CA ARG A 67 6.53 -6.79 19.91
C ARG A 67 6.31 -7.16 21.38
N ALA A 68 6.64 -6.27 22.31
CA ALA A 68 6.39 -6.49 23.74
C ALA A 68 4.88 -6.50 24.06
N ALA A 69 4.11 -5.57 23.50
CA ALA A 69 2.66 -5.52 23.64
C ALA A 69 1.98 -6.79 23.10
N LEU A 70 2.46 -7.30 21.95
CA LEU A 70 1.96 -8.57 21.40
C LEU A 70 2.23 -9.74 22.36
N LYS A 71 3.45 -9.82 22.92
CA LYS A 71 3.83 -10.86 23.89
C LYS A 71 3.04 -10.77 25.20
N SER A 72 2.62 -9.58 25.63
CA SER A 72 1.77 -9.39 26.81
C SER A 72 0.28 -9.62 26.54
N GLY A 73 -0.10 -9.96 25.30
CA GLY A 73 -1.49 -10.20 24.90
C GLY A 73 -2.29 -8.93 24.55
N ASP A 74 -1.65 -7.75 24.53
CA ASP A 74 -2.30 -6.50 24.13
C ASP A 74 -2.20 -6.33 22.60
N ALA A 75 -3.00 -7.14 21.89
CA ALA A 75 -3.04 -7.17 20.43
C ALA A 75 -3.46 -5.83 19.82
N ARG A 76 -4.36 -5.08 20.50
CA ARG A 76 -4.80 -3.76 20.03
C ARG A 76 -3.64 -2.78 20.02
N ARG A 77 -2.92 -2.65 21.14
CA ARG A 77 -1.78 -1.75 21.24
C ARG A 77 -0.68 -2.13 20.24
N ALA A 78 -0.37 -3.42 20.15
CA ALA A 78 0.61 -3.92 19.18
C ALA A 78 0.23 -3.54 17.73
N LEU A 79 -1.05 -3.71 17.36
CA LEU A 79 -1.54 -3.40 16.02
C LEU A 79 -1.48 -1.91 15.71
N LEU A 80 -1.89 -1.05 16.65
CA LEU A 80 -1.82 0.40 16.49
C LEU A 80 -0.38 0.88 16.28
N MET A 81 0.55 0.37 17.09
CA MET A 81 1.97 0.72 16.97
C MET A 81 2.56 0.22 15.65
N ALA A 82 2.27 -1.02 15.27
CA ALA A 82 2.77 -1.59 14.02
C ALA A 82 2.29 -0.83 12.78
N LEU A 83 1.01 -0.44 12.73
CA LEU A 83 0.46 0.30 11.60
C LEU A 83 0.97 1.74 11.52
N ARG A 84 1.28 2.37 12.66
CA ARG A 84 1.93 3.69 12.72
C ARG A 84 3.37 3.66 12.26
N LEU A 85 4.10 2.58 12.58
CA LEU A 85 5.48 2.36 12.14
C LEU A 85 5.58 1.75 10.74
N ARG A 86 4.46 1.60 10.02
CA ARG A 86 4.43 1.01 8.69
C ARG A 86 5.37 1.79 7.75
N GLY A 87 6.34 1.09 7.16
CA GLY A 87 7.34 1.68 6.27
C GLY A 87 8.61 2.17 6.96
N ALA A 88 8.67 2.17 8.30
CA ALA A 88 9.91 2.35 9.05
C ALA A 88 10.77 1.08 9.05
N ASP A 89 10.15 -0.07 8.81
CA ASP A 89 10.78 -1.38 8.68
C ASP A 89 10.65 -1.95 7.25
N GLY A 90 11.67 -2.68 6.81
CA GLY A 90 11.68 -3.32 5.48
C GLY A 90 10.49 -4.27 5.29
N GLU A 91 9.82 -4.15 4.15
CA GLU A 91 8.69 -5.00 3.70
C GLU A 91 7.47 -5.10 4.66
N GLY A 92 7.33 -4.23 5.66
CA GLY A 92 6.20 -4.27 6.60
C GLY A 92 6.20 -5.51 7.50
N ALA A 93 7.39 -5.99 7.87
CA ALA A 93 7.59 -7.18 8.70
C ALA A 93 6.91 -7.09 10.07
N LEU A 94 6.91 -5.93 10.72
CA LEU A 94 6.30 -5.73 12.04
C LEU A 94 4.78 -5.88 11.98
N VAL A 95 4.14 -5.33 10.95
CA VAL A 95 2.70 -5.50 10.73
C VAL A 95 2.36 -6.97 10.48
N ARG A 96 3.21 -7.68 9.72
CA ARG A 96 3.06 -9.14 9.53
C ARG A 96 3.13 -9.86 10.87
N ASP A 97 4.19 -9.65 11.62
CA ASP A 97 4.45 -10.35 12.88
C ASP A 97 3.30 -10.14 13.88
N VAL A 98 2.71 -8.94 13.92
CA VAL A 98 1.54 -8.66 14.77
C VAL A 98 0.28 -9.35 14.25
N LEU A 99 -0.03 -9.25 12.95
CA LEU A 99 -1.23 -9.87 12.38
C LEU A 99 -1.21 -11.40 12.51
N GLU A 100 -0.06 -12.03 12.27
CA GLU A 100 0.12 -13.48 12.32
C GLU A 100 0.33 -14.00 13.75
N GLY A 101 0.94 -13.20 14.63
CA GLY A 101 1.17 -13.55 16.04
C GLY A 101 -0.04 -13.31 16.95
N THR A 102 -1.08 -12.63 16.46
CA THR A 102 -2.31 -12.40 17.24
C THR A 102 -3.15 -13.68 17.31
N PRO A 103 -3.49 -14.18 18.51
CA PRO A 103 -4.39 -15.32 18.67
C PRO A 103 -5.76 -15.06 18.01
N PRO A 104 -6.39 -16.05 17.35
CA PRO A 104 -7.65 -15.85 16.63
C PRO A 104 -8.78 -15.27 17.48
N ASP A 105 -8.86 -15.63 18.76
CA ASP A 105 -9.82 -15.14 19.74
C ASP A 105 -9.59 -13.67 20.15
N ALA A 106 -8.35 -13.19 20.09
CA ALA A 106 -7.98 -11.80 20.41
C ALA A 106 -8.27 -10.81 19.26
N VAL A 107 -8.53 -11.29 18.04
CA VAL A 107 -8.74 -10.44 16.83
C VAL A 107 -9.87 -9.43 17.02
N SER A 108 -11.01 -9.85 17.58
CA SER A 108 -12.17 -8.96 17.76
C SER A 108 -11.84 -7.84 18.76
N GLY A 109 -11.15 -8.17 19.86
CA GLY A 109 -10.69 -7.20 20.86
C GLY A 109 -9.64 -6.23 20.30
N ALA A 110 -8.77 -6.69 19.39
CA ALA A 110 -7.79 -5.85 18.73
C ALA A 110 -8.43 -4.74 17.87
N LEU A 111 -9.64 -4.98 17.35
CA LEU A 111 -10.39 -4.07 16.48
C LEU A 111 -11.40 -3.20 17.22
N GLN A 112 -11.68 -3.48 18.50
CA GLN A 112 -12.62 -2.69 19.28
C GLN A 112 -12.11 -1.26 19.44
N GLY A 113 -12.92 -0.25 19.07
CA GLY A 113 -12.51 1.17 19.16
C GLY A 113 -11.31 1.54 18.30
N PHE A 114 -11.02 0.76 17.26
CA PHE A 114 -9.88 1.00 16.36
C PHE A 114 -10.07 2.32 15.59
N PRO A 115 -9.03 3.18 15.45
CA PRO A 115 -9.14 4.47 14.79
C PRO A 115 -9.45 4.33 13.30
N ALA A 116 -10.45 5.07 12.83
CA ALA A 116 -10.86 5.05 11.42
C ALA A 116 -9.73 5.49 10.46
N SER A 117 -8.83 6.37 10.91
CA SER A 117 -7.66 6.84 10.13
C SER A 117 -6.69 5.73 9.76
N LEU A 118 -6.62 4.65 10.55
CA LEU A 118 -5.72 3.52 10.32
C LEU A 118 -6.38 2.36 9.57
N LEU A 119 -7.71 2.41 9.34
CA LEU A 119 -8.44 1.36 8.62
C LEU A 119 -7.90 1.12 7.19
N PRO A 120 -7.59 2.15 6.38
CA PRO A 120 -7.05 1.93 5.04
C PRO A 120 -5.72 1.17 5.07
N ALA A 121 -4.84 1.51 6.01
CA ALA A 121 -3.54 0.86 6.19
C ALA A 121 -3.67 -0.62 6.58
N LEU A 122 -4.63 -0.92 7.45
CA LEU A 122 -4.94 -2.30 7.86
C LEU A 122 -5.53 -3.10 6.69
N LEU A 123 -6.51 -2.54 5.96
CA LEU A 123 -7.11 -3.20 4.78
C LEU A 123 -6.07 -3.51 3.70
N GLU A 124 -5.17 -2.56 3.42
CA GLU A 124 -4.06 -2.75 2.50
C GLU A 124 -3.17 -3.92 2.98
N SER A 125 -2.77 -3.91 4.25
CA SER A 125 -1.91 -4.95 4.84
C SER A 125 -2.56 -6.34 4.81
N LEU A 126 -3.87 -6.42 5.06
CA LEU A 126 -4.65 -7.66 4.97
C LEU A 126 -4.76 -8.15 3.54
N SER A 127 -5.07 -7.29 2.57
CA SER A 127 -5.27 -7.69 1.17
C SER A 127 -4.01 -8.32 0.56
N GLN A 128 -2.83 -7.76 0.85
CA GLN A 128 -1.54 -8.32 0.45
C GLN A 128 -1.32 -9.73 1.02
N ARG A 129 -1.72 -9.96 2.28
CA ARG A 129 -1.52 -11.24 2.98
C ARG A 129 -2.56 -12.30 2.63
N VAL A 130 -3.79 -11.90 2.34
CA VAL A 130 -4.81 -12.84 1.81
C VAL A 130 -4.38 -13.39 0.45
N ALA A 131 -3.74 -12.56 -0.39
CA ALA A 131 -3.35 -12.97 -1.74
C ALA A 131 -2.09 -13.86 -1.79
N GLY A 132 -1.17 -13.75 -0.83
CA GLY A 132 0.14 -14.42 -0.91
C GLY A 132 0.63 -15.13 0.36
N GLY A 133 -0.11 -15.07 1.47
CA GLY A 133 0.33 -15.58 2.78
C GLY A 133 -0.14 -17.02 3.08
N PRO A 134 0.57 -17.77 3.96
CA PRO A 134 0.20 -19.13 4.35
C PRO A 134 -0.99 -19.19 5.34
N HIS A 135 -1.35 -18.07 5.96
CA HIS A 135 -2.35 -18.00 7.04
C HIS A 135 -3.71 -17.43 6.59
N VAL A 136 -4.25 -17.91 5.47
CA VAL A 136 -5.48 -17.37 4.86
C VAL A 136 -6.68 -17.36 5.81
N GLN A 137 -6.88 -18.40 6.63
CA GLN A 137 -7.99 -18.46 7.58
C GLN A 137 -7.92 -17.35 8.62
N LEU A 138 -6.74 -17.06 9.15
CA LEU A 138 -6.53 -15.97 10.10
C LEU A 138 -6.77 -14.61 9.44
N MET A 139 -6.27 -14.43 8.22
CA MET A 139 -6.49 -13.18 7.48
C MET A 139 -7.97 -12.95 7.15
N LEU A 140 -8.71 -14.01 6.77
CA LEU A 140 -10.16 -13.92 6.57
C LEU A 140 -10.90 -13.61 7.88
N ARG A 141 -10.42 -14.11 9.01
CA ARG A 141 -10.98 -13.75 10.33
C ARG A 141 -10.77 -12.27 10.63
N TRP A 142 -9.55 -11.75 10.43
CA TRP A 142 -9.28 -10.31 10.53
C TRP A 142 -10.21 -9.49 9.65
N THR A 143 -10.34 -9.86 8.37
CA THR A 143 -11.24 -9.17 7.42
C THR A 143 -12.70 -9.21 7.87
N ARG A 144 -13.19 -10.37 8.32
CA ARG A 144 -14.56 -10.52 8.82
C ARG A 144 -14.80 -9.62 10.03
N GLU A 145 -13.95 -9.70 11.05
CA GLU A 145 -14.12 -8.93 12.27
C GLU A 145 -13.99 -7.42 12.00
N LEU A 146 -13.12 -7.03 11.07
CA LEU A 146 -12.97 -5.65 10.62
C LEU A 146 -14.25 -5.13 9.97
N CYS A 147 -14.86 -5.90 9.06
CA CYS A 147 -16.12 -5.53 8.42
C CYS A 147 -17.28 -5.46 9.43
N VAL A 148 -17.32 -6.38 10.40
CA VAL A 148 -18.34 -6.39 11.45
C VAL A 148 -18.22 -5.15 12.35
N ALA A 149 -17.01 -4.82 12.79
CA ALA A 149 -16.78 -3.71 13.71
C ALA A 149 -16.83 -2.33 13.04
N HIS A 150 -16.38 -2.21 11.79
CA HIS A 150 -16.12 -0.93 11.12
C HIS A 150 -16.81 -0.77 9.76
N GLY A 151 -17.77 -1.65 9.42
CA GLY A 151 -18.43 -1.67 8.11
C GLY A 151 -19.06 -0.32 7.70
N HIS A 152 -19.68 0.41 8.62
CA HIS A 152 -20.23 1.73 8.33
C HIS A 152 -19.15 2.75 7.94
N ALA A 153 -18.03 2.79 8.68
CA ALA A 153 -16.91 3.68 8.38
C ALA A 153 -16.31 3.35 7.00
N ILE A 154 -16.12 2.06 6.72
CA ILE A 154 -15.62 1.58 5.41
C ILE A 154 -16.58 1.96 4.28
N HIS A 155 -17.89 1.74 4.47
CA HIS A 155 -18.91 2.08 3.48
C HIS A 155 -18.94 3.59 3.20
N SER A 156 -18.88 4.42 4.24
CA SER A 156 -18.85 5.88 4.10
C SER A 156 -17.60 6.37 3.35
N ALA A 157 -16.44 5.78 3.62
CA ALA A 157 -15.19 6.14 2.96
C ALA A 157 -15.16 5.74 1.47
N ALA A 158 -15.94 4.73 1.06
CA ALA A 158 -16.01 4.31 -0.34
C ALA A 158 -16.88 5.22 -1.22
N HIS A 159 -17.73 6.07 -0.61
CA HIS A 159 -18.70 6.94 -1.30
C HIS A 159 -18.48 8.43 -0.99
N GLY A 160 -17.35 8.77 -0.37
CA GLY A 160 -16.95 10.15 -0.03
C GLY A 160 -15.87 10.70 -0.95
#